data_AF-A0A926NQL8-F1
#
_entry.id   AF-A0A926NQL8-F1
#
_cell.length_a   1.000
_cell.length_b   1.000
_cell.length_c   1.000
_cell.angle_alpha   90.00
_cell.angle_beta   90.00
_cell.angle_gamma   90.00
#
_symmetry.space_group_name_H-M   'P 1'
#
loop_
_entity.id
_entity.type
_entity.pdbx_description
1 polymer ?
#
loop_
_entity_poly.entity_id
_entity_poly.type
_entity_poly.pdbx_seq_one_letter_code
_entity_poly.pdbx_strand_id
1 'polypeptide(L)' 'MPEDLCDAVHACKSEKEEKDIGIEWTINQCKELMKFGVPVLHFYTMSNAGPTKRIAEAIF' A
#
# COMPACT_ATOMS: atom_id res chain seq x y z
N MET A 1 -13.76 0.27 3.16
CA MET A 1 -12.52 0.82 2.55
C MET A 1 -12.77 2.30 2.30
N PRO A 2 -11.77 3.19 2.41
CA PRO A 2 -11.94 4.62 2.07
C PRO A 2 -12.51 4.77 0.66
N GLU A 3 -13.43 5.72 0.47
CA GLU A 3 -14.12 5.94 -0.81
C GLU A 3 -13.13 6.26 -1.93
N ASP A 4 -12.16 7.12 -1.65
CA ASP A 4 -11.13 7.54 -2.61
C ASP A 4 -10.29 6.36 -3.12
N LEU A 5 -10.02 5.36 -2.27
CA LEU A 5 -9.32 4.14 -2.67
C LEU A 5 -10.23 3.22 -3.50
N CYS A 6 -11.51 3.11 -3.15
CA CYS A 6 -12.48 2.37 -3.96
C CYS A 6 -12.56 2.96 -5.37
N ASP A 7 -12.69 4.28 -5.47
CA ASP A 7 -12.80 4.98 -6.76
C ASP A 7 -11.53 4.82 -7.60
N ALA A 8 -10.35 4.95 -6.97
CA ALA A 8 -9.07 4.74 -7.63
C ALA A 8 -8.94 3.31 -8.19
N VAL A 9 -9.36 2.30 -7.43
CA VAL A 9 -9.33 0.89 -7.88
C VAL A 9 -10.37 0.65 -8.98
N HIS A 10 -11.58 1.19 -8.88
CA HIS A 10 -12.60 1.05 -9.93
C HIS A 10 -12.20 1.73 -11.26
N ALA A 11 -11.33 2.73 -11.21
CA ALA A 11 -10.83 3.41 -12.40
C ALA A 11 -9.72 2.63 -13.13
N CYS A 12 -9.12 1.61 -12.50
CA CYS A 12 -8.08 0.78 -13.11
C CYS A 12 -8.59 -0.02 -14.31
N LYS A 13 -7.74 -0.15 -15.32
CA LYS A 13 -7.99 -0.93 -16.54
C LYS A 13 -7.13 -2.18 -16.64
N SER A 14 -6.26 -2.41 -15.66
CA SER A 14 -5.41 -3.60 -15.61
C SER A 14 -5.04 -3.98 -14.18
N GLU A 15 -4.75 -5.27 -13.97
CA GLU A 15 -4.22 -5.74 -12.69
C GLU A 15 -2.91 -5.05 -12.28
N LYS A 16 -2.13 -4.57 -13.25
CA LYS A 16 -0.89 -3.85 -12.97
C LYS A 16 -1.22 -2.50 -12.31
N GLU A 17 -2.17 -1.76 -12.86
CA GLU A 17 -2.63 -0.49 -12.30
C GLU A 17 -3.21 -0.70 -10.90
N GLU A 18 -4.05 -1.72 -10.70
CA GLU A 18 -4.59 -2.05 -9.37
C GLU A 18 -3.49 -2.33 -8.34
N LYS A 19 -2.47 -3.10 -8.73
CA LYS A 19 -1.31 -3.39 -7.86
C LYS A 19 -0.51 -2.14 -7.55
N ASP A 20 -0.24 -1.29 -8.54
CA ASP A 20 0.54 -0.06 -8.37
C ASP A 20 -0.21 0.94 -7.46
N ILE A 21 -1.52 1.15 -7.66
CA ILE A 21 -2.35 1.99 -6.78
C ILE A 21 -2.36 1.45 -5.35
N GLY A 22 -2.52 0.13 -5.17
CA GLY A 22 -2.50 -0.48 -3.84
C GLY A 22 -1.17 -0.29 -3.12
N ILE A 23 -0.05 -0.37 -3.85
CA ILE A 23 1.29 -0.11 -3.31
C ILE A 23 1.44 1.35 -2.90
N GLU A 24 1.09 2.30 -3.77
CA GLU A 24 1.18 3.73 -3.47
C GLU A 24 0.33 4.13 -2.27
N TRP A 25 -0.90 3.62 -2.20
CA TRP A 25 -1.78 3.86 -1.06
C TRP A 25 -1.19 3.33 0.24
N THR A 26 -0.64 2.11 0.21
CA THR A 26 -0.04 1.49 1.40
C THR A 26 1.20 2.25 1.85
N ILE A 27 2.04 2.75 0.93
CA ILE A 27 3.20 3.60 1.26
C ILE A 27 2.76 4.86 2.01
N ASN A 28 1.72 5.54 1.52
CA ASN A 28 1.20 6.74 2.18
C ASN A 28 0.67 6.42 3.59
N GLN A 29 -0.12 5.36 3.72
CA GLN A 29 -0.61 4.90 5.02
C GLN A 29 0.54 4.56 5.99
N CYS A 30 1.59 3.87 5.52
CA CYS A 30 2.77 3.57 6.32
C CYS A 30 3.47 4.85 6.81
N LYS A 31 3.66 5.84 5.94
CA LYS A 31 4.28 7.13 6.30
C LYS A 31 3.47 7.89 7.35
N GLU A 32 2.15 7.87 7.24
CA GLU A 32 1.26 8.50 8.25
C GLU A 32 1.35 7.79 9.60
N LEU A 33 1.35 6.45 9.61
CA LEU A 33 1.51 5.66 10.83
C LEU A 33 2.88 5.87 11.49
N MET A 34 3.96 5.92 10.69
CA MET A 34 5.30 6.21 11.18
C MET A 34 5.38 7.62 11.77
N LYS A 35 4.78 8.62 11.11
CA LYS A 35 4.68 9.99 11.64
C LYS A 35 3.86 10.06 12.93
N PHE A 36 2.82 9.23 13.04
CA PHE A 36 2.04 9.09 14.27
C PHE A 36 2.85 8.43 15.41
N GLY A 37 3.92 7.71 15.09
CA GLY A 37 4.83 7.11 16.08
C GLY A 37 4.48 5.67 16.45
N VAL A 38 3.86 4.90 15.55
CA VAL A 38 3.66 3.46 15.80
C VAL A 38 5.02 2.75 15.93
N PRO A 39 5.14 1.75 16.83
CA PRO A 39 6.43 1.12 17.10
C PRO A 39 6.88 0.15 15.99
N VAL A 40 5.93 -0.41 15.22
CA VAL A 40 6.21 -1.40 14.18
C VAL A 40 5.09 -1.42 13.13
N LEU A 41 5.45 -1.82 11.90
CA LEU A 41 4.51 -2.13 10.83
C LEU A 41 4.58 -3.63 10.53
N HIS A 42 3.43 -4.32 10.58
CA HIS A 42 3.31 -5.74 10.24
C HIS A 42 2.47 -5.90 8.96
N PHE A 43 2.94 -6.72 8.02
CA PHE A 43 2.34 -6.89 6.71
C PHE A 43 1.77 -8.29 6.50
N TYR A 44 0.52 -8.37 6.06
CA TYR A 44 -0.08 -9.62 5.55
C TYR A 44 0.26 -9.78 4.07
N THR A 45 1.29 -10.56 3.76
CA THR A 45 1.82 -10.70 2.40
C THR A 45 1.00 -11.62 1.50
N MET A 46 0.08 -12.40 2.07
CA MET A 46 -0.74 -13.38 1.33
C MET A 46 0.10 -14.30 0.42
N SER A 47 1.24 -14.79 0.95
CA SER A 47 2.24 -15.59 0.22
C SER A 47 2.93 -14.90 -0.97
N ASN A 48 2.73 -13.60 -1.14
CA ASN A 48 3.40 -12.78 -2.16
C ASN A 48 4.17 -11.62 -1.53
N ALA A 49 5.49 -11.76 -1.44
CA ALA A 49 6.37 -10.75 -0.85
C ALA A 49 6.64 -9.54 -1.78
N GLY A 50 6.31 -9.62 -3.07
CA GLY A 50 6.67 -8.61 -4.08
C GLY A 50 6.19 -7.19 -3.73
N PRO A 51 4.89 -6.98 -3.50
CA PRO A 51 4.36 -5.66 -3.11
C PRO A 51 4.95 -5.16 -1.79
N THR A 52 5.07 -6.04 -0.80
CA THR A 52 5.60 -5.69 0.53
C THR A 52 7.06 -5.21 0.46
N LYS A 53 7.88 -5.85 -0.39
CA LYS A 53 9.26 -5.42 -0.63
C LYS A 53 9.30 -3.99 -1.18
N ARG A 54 8.50 -3.69 -2.21
CA ARG A 54 8.43 -2.33 -2.82
C ARG A 54 7.97 -1.28 -1.80
N ILE A 55 7.02 -1.63 -0.93
CA ILE A 55 6.55 -0.72 0.12
C ILE A 55 7.66 -0.46 1.13
N ALA A 56 8.35 -1.50 1.60
CA ALA A 56 9.44 -1.38 2.57
C ALA A 56 10.60 -0.53 2.04
N GLU A 57 10.99 -0.71 0.78
CA GLU A 57 12.04 0.08 0.10
C GLU A 57 11.68 1.58 -0.04
N ALA A 58 10.40 1.94 0.03
CA ALA A 58 9.94 3.33 -0.12
C ALA A 58 9.80 4.08 1.21
N ILE A 59 9.87 3.38 2.34
CA ILE A 59 9.64 3.94 3.69
C ILE A 59 10.83 3.75 4.65
N PHE A 60 11.83 2.96 4.27
CA PHE A 60 13.08 2.72 5.01
C PHE A 60 14.28 2.94 4.09
#